data_AF-A0A539DA06-F1
#
_entry.id   AF-A0A539DA06-F1
#
_cell.length_a   1.000
_cell.length_b   1.000
_cell.length_c   1.000
_cell.angle_alpha   90.00
_cell.angle_beta   90.00
_cell.angle_gamma   90.00
#
_symmetry.space_group_name_H-M   'P 1'
#
loop_
_entity.id
_entity.type
_entity.pdbx_description
1 polymer ?
#
loop_
_entity_poly.entity_id
_entity_poly.type
_entity_poly.pdbx_seq_one_letter_code
_entity_poly.pdbx_strand_id
1 'polypeptide(L)' 'MIVFDPEKDATNIAKRGVSLGRAETMFVDDALIEIDDRRDYGEPRWILYGEIDGRLHVLAFTV' A
#
# COMPACT_ATOMS: atom_id res chain seq x y z
N MET A 1 9.61 -5.35 -8.05
CA MET A 1 9.13 -4.27 -8.93
C MET A 1 7.69 -4.02 -8.58
N ILE A 2 7.37 -2.84 -8.06
CA ILE A 2 5.97 -2.46 -7.83
C ILE A 2 5.43 -1.72 -9.05
N VAL A 3 4.16 -1.92 -9.35
CA VAL A 3 3.48 -1.22 -10.44
C VAL A 3 2.18 -0.62 -9.92
N PHE A 4 1.87 0.57 -10.39
CA PHE A 4 0.65 1.28 -10.05
C PHE A 4 0.29 2.28 -11.15
N ASP A 5 -0.99 2.60 -11.22
CA ASP A 5 -1.48 3.64 -12.12
C ASP A 5 -0.98 5.03 -11.65
N PRO A 6 -0.33 5.83 -12.53
CA PRO A 6 0.10 7.19 -12.19
C PRO A 6 -1.02 8.13 -11.72
N GLU A 7 -2.25 7.99 -12.23
CA GLU A 7 -3.41 8.79 -11.79
C GLU A 7 -3.84 8.41 -10.37
N LYS A 8 -3.74 7.11 -10.05
CA LYS A 8 -3.97 6.61 -8.69
C LYS A 8 -2.90 7.13 -7.73
N ASP A 9 -1.64 7.20 -8.17
CA ASP A 9 -0.56 7.78 -7.37
C ASP A 9 -0.78 9.26 -7.10
N ALA A 10 -1.07 10.06 -8.13
CA ALA A 10 -1.38 11.47 -8.00
C ALA A 10 -2.57 11.70 -7.03
N THR A 11 -3.60 10.86 -7.13
CA THR A 11 -4.74 10.88 -6.21
C THR A 11 -4.33 10.52 -4.78
N ASN A 12 -3.44 9.55 -4.59
CA ASN A 12 -2.96 9.15 -3.27
C ASN A 12 -2.11 10.24 -2.63
N ILE A 13 -1.23 10.89 -3.39
CA ILE A 13 -0.46 12.04 -2.93
C ILE A 13 -1.40 13.17 -2.51
N ALA A 14 -2.39 13.53 -3.34
CA ALA A 14 -3.32 14.61 -3.03
C ALA A 14 -4.18 14.32 -1.77
N LYS A 15 -4.62 13.07 -1.59
CA LYS A 15 -5.52 12.68 -0.49
C LYS A 15 -4.79 12.30 0.81
N ARG A 16 -3.58 11.74 0.70
CA ARG A 16 -2.86 11.10 1.82
C ARG A 16 -1.47 11.69 2.05
N GLY A 17 -0.97 12.54 1.14
CA GLY A 17 0.35 13.16 1.25
C GLY A 17 1.51 12.20 0.98
N VAL A 18 1.27 11.03 0.39
CA VAL A 18 2.28 9.99 0.17
C VAL A 18 2.10 9.34 -1.21
N SER A 19 3.21 9.13 -1.92
CA SER A 19 3.22 8.37 -3.18
C SER A 19 3.13 6.87 -2.90
N LEU A 20 2.40 6.14 -3.74
CA LEU A 20 2.38 4.68 -3.80
C LEU A 20 3.79 4.11 -4.08
N GLY A 21 4.65 4.87 -4.77
CA GLY A 21 6.05 4.51 -4.99
C GLY A 21 6.85 4.32 -3.71
N ARG A 22 6.44 4.95 -2.60
CA ARG A 22 7.09 4.79 -1.30
C ARG A 22 6.97 3.37 -0.73
N ALA A 23 6.08 2.54 -1.29
CA ALA A 23 6.00 1.13 -0.91
C ALA A 23 7.32 0.37 -1.13
N GLU A 24 8.19 0.78 -2.08
CA GLU A 24 9.52 0.16 -2.25
C GLU A 24 10.45 0.40 -1.05
N THR A 25 10.20 1.48 -0.30
CA THR A 25 11.00 1.87 0.88
C THR A 25 10.38 1.44 2.19
N MET A 26 9.27 0.69 2.14
CA MET A 26 8.60 0.22 3.35
C MET A 26 9.41 -0.89 4.02
N PHE A 27 9.60 -0.77 5.33
CA PHE A 27 10.19 -1.83 6.13
C PHE A 27 9.16 -2.93 6.37
N VAL A 28 9.45 -4.13 5.88
CA VAL A 28 8.49 -5.24 5.84
C VAL A 28 8.85 -6.45 6.70
N ASP A 29 10.05 -6.49 7.30
CA ASP A 29 10.52 -7.67 8.04
C ASP A 29 9.62 -8.00 9.24
N ASP A 30 9.06 -6.97 9.91
CA ASP A 30 8.10 -7.12 11.00
C ASP A 30 6.67 -6.68 10.60
N ALA A 31 6.38 -6.58 9.31
CA ALA A 31 5.08 -6.13 8.84
C ALA A 31 3.99 -7.20 9.04
N LEU A 32 2.81 -6.75 9.48
CA LEU A 32 1.61 -7.59 9.48
C LEU A 32 0.98 -7.56 8.09
N ILE A 33 0.70 -8.74 7.53
CA ILE A 33 0.00 -8.89 6.25
C ILE A 33 -1.28 -9.70 6.48
N GLU A 34 -2.38 -9.20 5.93
CA GLU A 34 -3.69 -9.87 5.96
C GLU A 34 -4.41 -9.76 4.62
N ILE A 35 -5.40 -10.62 4.41
CA ILE A 35 -6.29 -10.56 3.24
C ILE A 35 -7.25 -9.38 3.42
N ASP A 36 -7.43 -8.56 2.37
CA ASP A 36 -8.45 -7.51 2.32
C ASP A 36 -9.78 -8.08 1.82
N ASP A 37 -10.57 -8.64 2.74
CA ASP A 37 -11.91 -9.19 2.48
C ASP A 37 -13.04 -8.19 2.79
N ARG A 38 -12.70 -6.91 3.00
CA ARG A 38 -13.68 -5.87 3.38
C ARG A 38 -14.74 -5.62 2.30
N ARG A 39 -14.43 -5.95 1.04
CA ARG A 39 -15.33 -5.87 -0.13
C ARG A 39 -14.96 -6.94 -1.15
N ASP A 40 -15.92 -7.33 -1.97
CA ASP A 40 -15.62 -8.06 -3.20
C ASP A 40 -15.05 -7.07 -4.23
N TYR A 41 -13.73 -7.11 -4.41
CA TYR A 41 -13.00 -6.26 -5.36
C TYR A 41 -12.87 -6.92 -6.74
N GLY A 42 -13.38 -8.14 -6.94
CA GLY A 42 -13.19 -8.93 -8.16
C GLY A 42 -11.78 -9.52 -8.32
N GLU A 43 -10.89 -9.29 -7.36
CA GLU A 43 -9.53 -9.82 -7.29
C GLU A 43 -9.07 -9.96 -5.83
N PRO A 44 -8.18 -10.91 -5.50
CA PRO A 44 -7.56 -10.98 -4.19
C PRO A 44 -6.74 -9.72 -3.90
N ARG A 45 -6.91 -9.18 -2.68
CA ARG A 45 -6.18 -8.03 -2.19
C ARG A 45 -5.59 -8.31 -0.82
N TRP A 46 -4.52 -7.59 -0.51
CA TRP A 46 -3.83 -7.69 0.76
C TRP A 46 -3.67 -6.32 1.39
N ILE A 47 -3.72 -6.30 2.73
CA ILE A 47 -3.29 -5.16 3.54
C ILE A 47 -1.97 -5.51 4.20
N LEU A 48 -1.00 -4.62 4.07
CA LEU A 48 0.25 -4.67 4.80
C LEU A 48 0.36 -3.45 5.72
N TYR A 49 0.68 -3.69 6.98
CA TYR A 49 0.98 -2.67 7.99
C TYR A 49 2.48 -2.62 8.20
N GLY A 50 3.12 -1.53 7.76
CA GLY A 50 4.57 -1.41 7.73
C GLY A 50 5.04 0.01 7.93
N GLU A 51 6.31 0.17 8.28
CA GLU A 51 6.89 1.47 8.57
C GLU A 51 7.51 2.11 7.32
N ILE A 52 7.33 3.42 7.16
CA ILE A 52 8.10 4.26 6.25
C ILE A 52 8.58 5.47 7.05
N ASP A 53 9.89 5.72 7.08
CA ASP A 53 10.53 6.86 7.77
C ASP A 53 10.08 7.04 9.24
N GLY A 54 10.02 5.97 10.05
CA GLY A 54 9.60 6.09 11.45
C GLY A 54 8.09 6.21 11.66
N ARG A 55 7.29 6.09 10.60
CA ARG A 55 5.82 6.22 10.67
C ARG A 55 5.13 4.97 10.12
N LEU A 56 4.16 4.47 10.88
CA LEU A 56 3.30 3.37 10.45
C LEU A 56 2.39 3.80 9.29
N HIS A 57 2.37 2.99 8.25
CA HIS A 57 1.56 3.13 7.05
C HIS A 57 0.76 1.85 6.79
N VAL A 58 -0.30 2.00 6.00
CA VAL A 58 -1.14 0.89 5.54
C VAL A 58 -1.08 0.83 4.02
N LEU A 59 -0.59 -0.27 3.48
CA LEU A 59 -0.48 -0.53 2.05
C LEU A 59 -1.55 -1.54 1.62
N ALA A 60 -2.43 -1.12 0.71
CA ALA A 60 -3.35 -2.03 0.04
C ALA A 60 -2.83 -2.39 -1.36
N PHE A 61 -2.60 -3.67 -1.63
CA PHE A 61 -1.95 -4.13 -2.86
C PHE A 61 -2.52 -5.45 -3.40
N THR A 62 -2.11 -5.79 -4.61
CA THR A 62 -2.39 -7.04 -5.33
C THR A 62 -1.05 -7.66 -5.78
N VAL A 63 -1.05 -8.96 -6.11
CA VAL A 63 0.12 -9.70 -6.62
C VAL A 63 -0.07 -10.11 -8.07
#